data_AF-X1A7L6-F1
#
_entry.id   AF-X1A7L6-F1
#
_cell.length_a   1.000
_cell.length_b   1.000
_cell.length_c   1.000
_cell.angle_alpha   90.00
_cell.angle_beta   90.00
_cell.angle_gamma   90.00
#
_symmetry.space_group_name_H-M   'P 1'
#
loop_
_entity.id
_entity.type
_entity.pdbx_description
1 polymer ?
#
loop_
_entity_poly.entity_id
_entity_poly.type
_entity_poly.pdbx_seq_one_letter_code
_entity_poly.pdbx_strand_id
1 'polypeptide(L)'
;MIVGIWGNDKTAKTTLALTFPKPIYYFEFDLGGFDRAKGRFKAELDSIHYQRFIVPIPELSQLMEPTFKPSKIIVGVKELWYQFLGQYLKFLNGTDVTGVIDTGSLLYDIDCNGYLQEKQELQLDPQGKNISGRELRTSLQPIEYQQPNARMRALIYHAKAQGKHL
;
A
#
# COMPACT_ATOMS: atom_id res chain seq x y z
N MET A 1 18.91 5.36 -2.06
CA MET A 1 17.95 6.22 -2.79
C MET A 1 16.54 5.65 -2.62
N ILE A 2 15.50 6.49 -2.53
CA ILE A 2 14.09 6.08 -2.58
C ILE A 2 13.49 6.63 -3.86
N VAL A 3 12.70 5.80 -4.54
CA VAL A 3 11.95 6.21 -5.73
C VAL A 3 10.51 5.78 -5.55
N GLY A 4 9.58 6.72 -5.68
CA GLY A 4 8.18 6.39 -5.89
C GLY A 4 7.80 6.57 -7.36
N ILE A 5 6.96 5.67 -7.87
CA ILE A 5 6.50 5.72 -9.25
C ILE A 5 4.98 5.75 -9.26
N TRP A 6 4.42 6.83 -9.80
CA TRP A 6 2.98 7.08 -9.86
C TRP A 6 2.51 7.13 -11.31
N GLY A 7 1.24 6.78 -11.53
CA GLY A 7 0.61 6.90 -12.83
C GLY A 7 -0.41 5.80 -13.13
N ASN A 8 -1.05 5.93 -14.29
CA ASN A 8 -2.12 5.03 -14.72
C ASN A 8 -1.62 3.65 -15.11
N ASP A 9 -2.54 2.69 -15.22
CA ASP A 9 -2.21 1.36 -15.68
C ASP A 9 -1.68 1.37 -17.10
N LYS A 10 -0.82 0.39 -17.41
CA LYS A 10 -0.21 0.19 -18.73
C LYS A 10 0.70 1.35 -19.20
N THR A 11 1.16 2.23 -18.31
CA THR A 11 2.15 3.29 -18.62
C THR A 11 3.60 2.87 -18.32
N ALA A 12 3.91 1.57 -18.39
CA ALA A 12 5.24 1.00 -18.17
C ALA A 12 5.92 1.30 -16.81
N LYS A 13 5.15 1.71 -15.78
CA LYS A 13 5.65 2.02 -14.42
C LYS A 13 6.59 0.97 -13.86
N THR A 14 6.13 -0.28 -13.80
CA THR A 14 6.93 -1.42 -13.33
C THR A 14 8.16 -1.65 -14.20
N THR A 15 8.11 -1.39 -15.51
CA THR A 15 9.31 -1.50 -16.35
C THR A 15 10.33 -0.43 -15.98
N LEU A 16 9.90 0.83 -15.83
CA LEU A 16 10.75 1.92 -15.35
C LEU A 16 11.30 1.63 -13.94
N ALA A 17 10.45 1.14 -13.03
CA ALA A 17 10.80 0.73 -11.67
C ALA A 17 11.97 -0.25 -11.61
N LEU A 18 12.02 -1.19 -12.56
CA LEU A 18 13.06 -2.19 -12.65
C LEU A 18 14.34 -1.69 -13.36
N THR A 19 14.37 -0.47 -13.91
CA THR A 19 15.60 0.10 -14.51
C THR A 19 16.50 0.84 -13.52
N PHE A 20 16.02 1.09 -12.30
CA PHE A 20 16.79 1.81 -11.29
C PHE A 20 18.07 1.07 -10.86
N PRO A 21 19.08 1.77 -10.30
CA PRO A 21 20.36 1.18 -9.92
C PRO A 21 20.20 0.00 -8.95
N LYS A 22 20.87 -1.10 -9.28
CA LYS A 22 20.92 -2.32 -8.46
C LYS A 22 21.95 -2.21 -7.34
N PRO A 23 21.79 -2.92 -6.21
CA PRO A 23 20.62 -3.74 -5.85
C PRO A 23 19.37 -2.91 -5.54
N ILE A 24 18.19 -3.49 -5.79
CA ILE A 24 16.89 -2.85 -5.51
C ILE A 24 16.15 -3.60 -4.41
N TYR A 25 15.51 -2.86 -3.52
CA TYR A 25 14.41 -3.32 -2.69
C TYR A 25 13.09 -2.83 -3.31
N TYR A 26 12.29 -3.75 -3.82
CA TYR A 26 11.11 -3.48 -4.62
C TYR A 26 9.84 -3.70 -3.80
N PHE A 27 9.11 -2.64 -3.51
CA PHE A 27 7.79 -2.68 -2.87
C PHE A 27 6.71 -2.69 -3.96
N GLU A 28 6.00 -3.81 -4.07
CA GLU A 28 4.93 -4.02 -5.06
C GLU A 28 3.55 -3.92 -4.40
N PHE A 29 2.69 -3.12 -5.00
CA PHE A 29 1.28 -2.94 -4.60
C PHE A 29 0.31 -3.35 -5.71
N ASP A 30 0.76 -3.44 -6.96
CA ASP A 30 -0.02 -3.90 -8.10
C ASP A 30 -0.04 -5.43 -8.18
N LEU A 31 -1.20 -5.97 -8.51
CA LEU A 31 -1.40 -7.41 -8.71
C LEU A 31 -0.67 -7.85 -9.98
N GLY A 32 0.53 -8.39 -9.78
CA GLY A 32 1.34 -9.00 -10.84
C GLY A 32 2.08 -8.01 -11.73
N GLY A 33 2.24 -6.74 -11.31
CA GLY A 33 3.08 -5.75 -11.99
C GLY A 33 4.47 -6.31 -12.27
N PHE A 34 5.20 -6.64 -11.19
CA PHE A 34 6.52 -7.26 -11.23
C PHE A 34 6.57 -8.51 -12.11
N ASP A 35 5.62 -9.44 -11.96
CA ASP A 35 5.61 -10.70 -12.72
C ASP A 35 5.48 -10.49 -14.24
N ARG A 36 4.75 -9.46 -14.67
CA ARG A 36 4.64 -9.08 -16.09
C ARG A 36 5.90 -8.43 -16.64
N ALA A 37 6.71 -7.80 -15.78
CA ALA A 37 7.90 -7.05 -16.20
C ALA A 37 9.20 -7.83 -16.05
N LYS A 38 9.32 -8.70 -15.04
CA LYS A 38 10.57 -9.39 -14.65
C LYS A 38 11.25 -10.16 -15.78
N GLY A 39 10.47 -10.67 -16.74
CA GLY A 39 10.99 -11.39 -17.90
C GLY A 39 11.95 -10.57 -18.79
N ARG A 40 11.89 -9.22 -18.70
CA ARG A 40 12.79 -8.30 -19.40
C ARG A 40 14.13 -8.09 -18.68
N PHE A 41 14.21 -8.44 -17.39
CA PHE A 41 15.34 -8.15 -16.49
C PHE A 41 15.97 -9.43 -15.93
N LYS A 42 15.92 -10.55 -16.67
CA LYS A 42 16.33 -11.89 -16.19
C LYS A 42 17.73 -11.92 -15.57
N ALA A 43 18.69 -11.21 -16.18
CA ALA A 43 20.07 -11.17 -15.71
C ALA A 43 20.25 -10.42 -14.38
N GLU A 44 19.25 -9.63 -13.97
CA GLU A 44 19.34 -8.74 -12.81
C GLU A 44 18.42 -9.19 -11.67
N LEU A 45 17.66 -10.28 -11.83
CA LEU A 45 16.65 -10.72 -10.84
C LEU A 45 17.25 -11.02 -9.47
N ASP A 46 18.46 -11.59 -9.42
CA ASP A 46 19.15 -11.89 -8.17
C ASP A 46 19.53 -10.63 -7.37
N SER A 47 19.57 -9.47 -8.04
CA SER A 47 19.84 -8.17 -7.43
C SER A 47 18.59 -7.41 -6.99
N ILE A 48 17.40 -8.03 -7.14
CA ILE A 48 16.13 -7.43 -6.78
C ILE A 48 15.51 -8.19 -5.61
N HIS A 49 15.49 -7.55 -4.44
CA HIS A 49 14.71 -8.01 -3.31
C HIS A 49 13.25 -7.59 -3.51
N TYR A 50 12.36 -8.57 -3.69
CA TYR A 50 10.95 -8.34 -3.99
C TYR A 50 10.06 -8.52 -2.76
N GLN A 51 9.28 -7.49 -2.43
CA GLN A 51 8.29 -7.52 -1.36
C GLN A 51 6.92 -7.06 -1.89
N ARG A 52 5.93 -7.94 -1.79
CA ARG A 52 4.55 -7.67 -2.23
C ARG A 52 3.61 -7.33 -1.09
N PHE A 53 2.67 -6.44 -1.36
CA PHE A 53 1.57 -6.00 -0.49
C PHE A 53 0.26 -6.17 -1.24
N ILE A 54 -0.44 -7.27 -0.96
CA ILE A 54 -1.66 -7.63 -1.68
C ILE A 54 -2.84 -6.94 -0.99
N VAL A 55 -3.54 -6.07 -1.74
CA VAL A 55 -4.79 -5.47 -1.27
C VAL A 55 -5.81 -6.57 -1.01
N PRO A 56 -6.37 -6.67 0.21
CA PRO A 56 -7.42 -7.65 0.48
C PRO A 56 -8.65 -7.30 -0.37
N ILE A 57 -9.26 -8.32 -0.98
CA ILE A 57 -10.53 -8.17 -1.70
C ILE A 57 -11.63 -8.62 -0.71
N PRO A 58 -12.42 -7.68 -0.16
CA PRO A 58 -13.45 -7.99 0.83
C PRO A 58 -14.48 -9.01 0.33
N GLU A 59 -14.71 -9.05 -0.98
CA GLU A 59 -15.61 -9.98 -1.66
C GLU A 59 -15.04 -11.42 -1.69
N LEU A 60 -13.73 -11.58 -1.88
CA LEU A 60 -13.09 -12.90 -1.98
C LEU A 60 -13.08 -13.64 -0.64
N SER A 61 -12.97 -12.93 0.49
CA SER A 61 -13.02 -13.53 1.82
C SER A 61 -14.41 -14.08 2.17
N GLN A 62 -15.45 -13.65 1.45
CA GLN A 62 -16.85 -14.05 1.64
C GLN A 62 -17.36 -15.03 0.57
N LEU A 63 -16.54 -15.37 -0.43
CA LEU A 63 -16.89 -16.34 -1.48
C LEU A 63 -17.08 -17.79 -0.99
N MET A 64 -16.86 -18.06 0.29
CA MET A 64 -17.15 -19.35 0.91
C MET A 64 -18.60 -19.48 1.41
N GLU A 65 -19.43 -18.44 1.32
CA GLU A 65 -20.84 -18.50 1.75
C GLU A 65 -21.86 -18.27 0.61
N PRO A 66 -22.99 -19.02 0.60
CA PRO A 66 -23.98 -19.00 -0.49
C PRO A 66 -24.84 -17.73 -0.56
N THR A 67 -24.69 -16.78 0.37
CA THR A 67 -25.48 -15.54 0.41
C THR A 67 -24.57 -14.33 0.38
N PHE A 68 -24.30 -13.85 -0.83
CA PHE A 68 -23.46 -12.69 -1.06
C PHE A 68 -24.20 -11.40 -0.64
N LYS A 69 -23.85 -10.84 0.51
CA LYS A 69 -24.22 -9.46 0.86
C LYS A 69 -22.94 -8.63 0.86
N PRO A 70 -22.79 -7.63 -0.02
CA PRO A 70 -21.64 -6.75 0.00
C PRO A 70 -21.51 -6.14 1.40
N SER A 71 -20.43 -6.47 2.10
CA SER A 71 -20.14 -5.83 3.38
C SER A 71 -19.73 -4.38 3.12
N LYS A 72 -20.40 -3.42 3.76
CA LYS A 72 -19.95 -2.02 3.76
C LYS A 72 -18.69 -1.81 4.61
N ILE A 73 -18.26 -2.83 5.37
CA ILE A 73 -17.09 -2.76 6.26
C ILE A 73 -15.82 -3.06 5.47
N ILE A 74 -14.86 -2.15 5.52
CA ILE A 74 -13.50 -2.35 5.02
C ILE A 74 -12.72 -3.12 6.08
N VAL A 75 -12.01 -4.17 5.68
CA VAL A 75 -11.22 -5.01 6.59
C VAL A 75 -9.87 -5.31 5.95
N GLY A 76 -8.81 -5.27 6.76
CA GLY A 76 -7.46 -5.71 6.39
C GLY A 76 -6.62 -4.64 5.67
N VAL A 77 -7.20 -3.53 5.24
CA VAL A 77 -6.46 -2.49 4.49
C VAL A 77 -5.62 -1.63 5.45
N LYS A 78 -6.14 -1.35 6.65
CA LYS A 78 -5.38 -0.71 7.74
C LYS A 78 -4.17 -1.56 8.13
N GLU A 79 -4.36 -2.87 8.30
CA GLU A 79 -3.30 -3.81 8.62
C GLU A 79 -2.23 -3.85 7.52
N LEU A 80 -2.64 -3.85 6.25
CA LEU A 80 -1.73 -3.80 5.10
C LEU A 80 -0.89 -2.52 5.08
N TRP A 81 -1.48 -1.37 5.38
CA TRP A 81 -0.76 -0.10 5.52
C TRP A 81 0.33 -0.19 6.60
N TYR A 82 0.01 -0.70 7.78
CA TYR A 82 0.99 -0.84 8.86
C TYR A 82 2.05 -1.92 8.57
N GLN A 83 1.68 -2.99 7.86
CA GLN A 83 2.63 -3.99 7.38
C GLN A 83 3.66 -3.36 6.44
N PHE A 84 3.19 -2.55 5.47
CA PHE A 84 4.09 -1.78 4.61
C PHE A 84 4.98 -0.84 5.41
N LEU A 85 4.39 -0.03 6.30
CA LEU A 85 5.16 0.92 7.11
C LEU A 85 6.26 0.22 7.91
N GLY A 86 5.95 -0.93 8.53
CA GLY A 86 6.93 -1.73 9.25
C GLY A 86 8.09 -2.20 8.37
N GLN A 87 7.81 -2.66 7.14
CA GLN A 87 8.87 -3.06 6.19
C GLN A 87 9.66 -1.88 5.65
N TYR A 88 8.99 -0.76 5.37
CA TYR A 88 9.62 0.45 4.89
C TYR A 88 10.60 1.03 5.92
N LEU A 89 10.20 1.07 7.20
CA LEU A 89 11.08 1.52 8.28
C LEU A 89 12.28 0.57 8.49
N LYS A 90 12.06 -0.75 8.40
CA LYS A 90 13.16 -1.73 8.43
C LYS A 90 14.14 -1.52 7.27
N PHE A 91 13.62 -1.30 6.07
CA PHE A 91 14.41 -1.00 4.88
C PHE A 91 15.27 0.27 5.09
N LEU A 92 14.65 1.36 5.58
CA LEU A 92 15.33 2.63 5.81
C LEU A 92 16.49 2.50 6.80
N ASN A 93 16.32 1.71 7.86
CA ASN A 93 17.32 1.50 8.91
C ASN A 93 18.42 0.49 8.51
N GLY A 94 18.15 -0.40 7.54
CA GLY A 94 18.95 -1.62 7.38
C GLY A 94 19.77 -1.72 6.09
N THR A 95 19.55 -0.85 5.10
CA THR A 95 20.14 -1.08 3.76
C THR A 95 20.49 0.21 3.03
N ASP A 96 21.66 0.27 2.39
CA ASP A 96 22.04 1.36 1.47
C ASP A 96 21.76 1.02 0.01
N VAL A 97 20.62 0.38 -0.24
CA VAL A 97 20.19 -0.04 -1.57
C VAL A 97 19.10 0.90 -2.10
N THR A 98 18.76 0.78 -3.38
CA THR A 98 17.67 1.58 -3.96
C THR A 98 16.33 1.00 -3.53
N GLY A 99 15.52 1.77 -2.82
CA GLY A 99 14.13 1.40 -2.49
C GLY A 99 13.19 1.92 -3.56
N VAL A 100 12.44 1.04 -4.22
CA VAL A 100 11.46 1.41 -5.25
C VAL A 100 10.06 1.07 -4.77
N ILE A 101 9.20 2.08 -4.67
CA ILE A 101 7.77 1.95 -4.41
C ILE A 101 7.06 1.95 -5.77
N ASP A 102 6.75 0.75 -6.28
CA ASP A 102 6.01 0.63 -7.54
C ASP A 102 4.53 0.88 -7.33
N THR A 103 3.95 1.68 -8.20
CA THR A 103 2.54 2.09 -8.15
C THR A 103 2.17 2.79 -6.83
N GLY A 104 2.80 3.93 -6.58
CA GLY A 104 2.52 4.79 -5.42
C GLY A 104 1.07 5.32 -5.36
N SER A 105 0.32 5.24 -6.46
CA SER A 105 -1.13 5.52 -6.48
C SER A 105 -1.91 4.50 -5.65
N LEU A 106 -1.60 3.20 -5.76
CA LEU A 106 -2.24 2.16 -4.96
C LEU A 106 -1.83 2.25 -3.49
N LEU A 107 -0.58 2.64 -3.22
CA LEU A 107 -0.15 2.92 -1.85
C LEU A 107 -1.00 4.04 -1.21
N TYR A 108 -1.28 5.10 -1.95
CA TYR A 108 -2.15 6.18 -1.46
C TYR A 108 -3.59 5.71 -1.23
N ASP A 109 -4.12 4.88 -2.13
CA ASP A 109 -5.45 4.30 -1.97
C ASP A 109 -5.53 3.38 -0.75
N ILE A 110 -4.47 2.59 -0.47
CA ILE A 110 -4.35 1.76 0.73
C ILE A 110 -4.37 2.63 1.99
N ASP A 111 -3.65 3.76 2.03
CA ASP A 111 -3.67 4.67 3.17
C ASP A 111 -5.06 5.29 3.38
N CYS A 112 -5.69 5.75 2.30
CA CYS A 112 -7.04 6.33 2.36
C CYS A 112 -8.08 5.31 2.88
N ASN A 113 -8.06 4.09 2.34
CA ASN A 113 -8.97 3.03 2.76
C ASN A 113 -8.64 2.50 4.16
N GLY A 114 -7.37 2.42 4.53
CA GLY A 114 -6.94 2.08 5.89
C GLY A 114 -7.42 3.12 6.92
N TYR A 115 -7.31 4.40 6.59
CA TYR A 115 -7.85 5.46 7.45
C TYR A 115 -9.39 5.43 7.51
N LEU A 116 -10.07 5.12 6.40
CA LEU A 116 -11.52 4.92 6.40
C LEU A 116 -11.93 3.73 7.28
N GLN A 117 -11.19 2.63 7.22
CA GLN A 117 -11.38 1.48 8.13
C GLN A 117 -11.23 1.91 9.60
N GLU A 118 -10.21 2.68 9.96
CA GLU A 118 -10.06 3.23 11.32
C GLU A 118 -11.29 4.04 11.75
N LYS A 119 -11.86 4.85 10.86
CA LYS A 119 -13.09 5.61 11.13
C LYS A 119 -14.32 4.72 11.30
N GLN A 120 -14.45 3.67 10.49
CA GLN A 120 -15.54 2.71 10.63
C GLN A 120 -15.44 1.95 11.95
N GLU A 121 -14.25 1.53 12.36
CA GLU A 121 -14.00 0.82 13.62
C GLU A 121 -14.41 1.64 14.84
N LEU A 122 -14.25 2.97 14.81
CA LEU A 122 -14.75 3.88 15.86
C LEU A 122 -16.29 3.90 15.97
N GLN A 123 -17.02 3.41 14.96
CA GLN A 123 -18.47 3.27 14.98
C GLN A 123 -18.95 1.88 15.43
N LEU A 124 -18.03 0.97 15.77
CA LEU A 124 -18.32 -0.40 16.17
C LEU A 124 -18.02 -0.63 17.67
N ASP A 125 -18.80 -1.48 18.32
CA ASP A 125 -18.47 -2.02 19.64
C ASP A 125 -17.39 -3.13 19.53
N PRO A 126 -16.83 -3.62 20.65
CA PRO A 126 -15.90 -4.75 20.63
C PRO A 126 -16.46 -6.04 20.01
N GLN A 127 -17.78 -6.14 19.82
CA GLN A 127 -18.48 -7.26 19.19
C GLN A 127 -18.77 -7.00 17.70
N GLY A 128 -18.29 -5.89 17.13
CA GLY A 128 -18.49 -5.52 15.72
C GLY A 128 -19.88 -4.99 15.39
N LYS A 129 -20.71 -4.63 16.37
CA LYS A 129 -22.02 -4.03 16.15
C LYS A 129 -21.92 -2.51 16.14
N ASN A 130 -22.71 -1.90 15.28
CA ASN A 130 -22.74 -0.45 15.15
C ASN A 130 -23.34 0.20 16.41
N ILE A 131 -22.52 0.97 17.13
CA ILE A 131 -22.91 1.65 18.37
C ILE A 131 -23.68 2.95 18.13
N SER A 132 -23.57 3.53 16.94
CA SER A 132 -24.05 4.87 16.66
C SER A 132 -25.50 4.93 16.18
N GLY A 133 -26.08 3.78 15.79
CA GLY A 133 -27.38 3.70 15.13
C GLY A 133 -27.45 4.40 13.76
N ARG A 134 -26.33 4.98 13.29
CA ARG A 134 -26.18 5.64 11.99
C ARG A 134 -25.60 4.68 10.98
N GLU A 135 -25.76 4.94 9.69
CA GLU A 135 -25.05 4.15 8.69
C GLU A 135 -23.53 4.20 8.88
N LEU A 136 -22.86 3.08 8.57
CA LEU A 136 -21.42 3.02 8.56
C LEU A 136 -20.86 3.96 7.51
N ARG A 137 -19.70 4.54 7.83
CA ARG A 137 -18.97 5.42 6.94
C ARG A 137 -18.62 4.72 5.63
N THR A 138 -18.93 5.32 4.48
CA THR A 138 -18.59 4.74 3.17
C THR A 138 -17.47 5.50 2.44
N SER A 139 -17.13 6.71 2.88
CA SER A 139 -16.08 7.54 2.29
C SER A 139 -15.48 8.52 3.29
N LEU A 140 -14.27 9.02 3.00
CA LEU A 140 -13.67 10.12 3.74
C LEU A 140 -14.34 11.46 3.35
N GLN A 141 -14.50 12.36 4.32
CA GLN A 141 -14.88 13.75 4.06
C GLN A 141 -13.66 14.46 3.45
N PRO A 142 -13.85 15.54 2.67
CA PRO A 142 -12.75 16.32 2.11
C PRO A 142 -11.67 16.71 3.12
N ILE A 143 -12.05 17.11 4.33
CA ILE A 143 -11.11 17.49 5.39
C ILE A 143 -10.32 16.31 5.95
N GLU A 144 -10.87 15.09 5.88
CA GLU A 144 -10.25 13.88 6.43
C GLU A 144 -9.07 13.39 5.57
N TYR A 145 -9.00 13.78 4.29
CA TYR A 145 -7.86 13.50 3.41
C TYR A 145 -6.56 14.17 3.88
N GLN A 146 -6.62 15.12 4.82
CA GLN A 146 -5.42 15.67 5.45
C GLN A 146 -4.58 14.57 6.11
N GLN A 147 -5.22 13.55 6.71
CA GLN A 147 -4.50 12.52 7.45
C GLN A 147 -3.71 11.57 6.52
N PRO A 148 -4.31 10.97 5.47
CA PRO A 148 -3.53 10.22 4.47
C PRO A 148 -2.43 11.06 3.82
N ASN A 149 -2.72 12.31 3.47
CA ASN A 149 -1.71 13.21 2.89
C ASN A 149 -0.53 13.46 3.85
N ALA A 150 -0.80 13.59 5.16
CA ALA A 150 0.23 13.75 6.18
C ALA A 150 1.07 12.48 6.34
N ARG A 151 0.44 11.30 6.33
CA ARG A 151 1.10 9.98 6.40
C ARG A 151 2.03 9.75 5.21
N MET A 152 1.57 9.99 3.98
CA MET A 152 2.41 9.90 2.79
C MET A 152 3.61 10.85 2.83
N ARG A 153 3.39 12.09 3.31
CA ARG A 153 4.47 13.07 3.49
C ARG A 153 5.48 12.61 4.55
N ALA A 154 5.02 11.97 5.61
CA ALA A 154 5.88 11.42 6.64
C ALA A 154 6.83 10.34 6.10
N LEU A 155 6.42 9.54 5.11
CA LEU A 155 7.32 8.57 4.45
C LEU A 155 8.54 9.28 3.84
N ILE A 156 8.30 10.36 3.11
CA ILE A 156 9.34 11.16 2.44
C ILE A 156 10.26 11.81 3.48
N TYR A 157 9.70 12.41 4.52
CA TYR A 157 10.48 13.05 5.57
C TYR A 157 11.29 12.06 6.39
N HIS A 158 10.75 10.87 6.68
CA HIS A 158 11.50 9.81 7.34
C HIS A 158 12.67 9.32 6.49
N ALA A 159 12.47 9.10 5.18
CA ALA A 159 13.57 8.74 4.29
C ALA A 159 14.67 9.80 4.26
N LYS A 160 14.31 11.08 4.17
CA LYS A 160 15.26 12.19 4.22
C LYS A 160 16.00 12.27 5.56
N ALA A 161 15.29 12.07 6.68
CA ALA A 161 15.89 12.06 8.01
C ALA A 161 16.90 10.92 8.20
N GLN A 162 16.70 9.80 7.50
CA GLN A 162 17.62 8.67 7.44
C GLN A 162 18.72 8.83 6.36
N GLY A 163 18.91 10.04 5.83
CA GLY A 163 19.96 10.36 4.86
C GLY A 163 19.74 9.77 3.47
N LYS A 164 18.54 9.26 3.14
CA LYS A 164 18.26 8.73 1.80
C LYS A 164 18.03 9.86 0.80
N HIS A 165 18.63 9.72 -0.38
CA HIS A 165 18.29 10.53 -1.55
C HIS A 165 16.88 10.16 -2.04
N LEU A 166 16.10 11.16 -2.43
CA LEU A 166 14.72 11.08 -2.92
C LEU A 166 14.68 11.43 -4.41
#